data_AF-A0A6A7LZ25-F1
#
_entry.id   AF-A0A6A7LZ25-F1
#
_cell.length_a   1.000
_cell.length_b   1.000
_cell.length_c   1.000
_cell.angle_alpha   90.00
_cell.angle_beta   90.00
_cell.angle_gamma   90.00
#
_symmetry.space_group_name_H-M   'P 1'
#
loop_
_entity.id
_entity.type
_entity.pdbx_description
1 polymer ?
#
loop_
_entity_poly.entity_id
_entity_poly.type
_entity_poly.pdbx_seq_one_letter_code
_entity_poly.pdbx_strand_id
1 'polypeptide(L)'
;MAALSERSSSFRAVVRRNSSTLACAVLVLAVVLGAALERSLPLAIYLLSFWHYVLYWLAFAFGRVAFDVFKRDAVAMKTVSVAALAFVYLRAPIDPVSLAVIAGGILLNVRAAAALGLDRTYYGHEVGGLPPRRITAFPYSLTSHPMILGNVAAFGGTLINGSFREQWWPLAVLHIVLNLGLLAMELAGPRRRRTVRIGGGLVLALVLAGALLAAVAGSA
;
A
#
# COMPACT_ATOMS: atom_id res chain seq x y z
N MET A 1 -40.63 21.36 10.95
CA MET A 1 -39.22 21.79 11.08
C MET A 1 -38.33 20.79 11.84
N ALA A 2 -38.80 20.08 12.87
CA ALA A 2 -38.00 19.11 13.62
C ALA A 2 -37.44 17.93 12.78
N ALA A 3 -38.24 17.36 11.86
CA ALA A 3 -37.81 16.21 11.03
C ALA A 3 -36.66 16.51 10.04
N LEU A 4 -36.51 17.78 9.61
CA LEU A 4 -35.38 18.20 8.77
C LEU A 4 -34.08 18.37 9.58
N SER A 5 -34.21 18.77 10.85
CA SER A 5 -33.07 18.89 11.77
C SER A 5 -32.48 17.50 12.10
N GLU A 6 -33.33 16.52 12.41
CA GLU A 6 -32.91 15.14 12.69
C GLU A 6 -32.20 14.50 11.49
N ARG A 7 -32.75 14.63 10.27
CA ARG A 7 -32.08 14.14 9.04
C ARG A 7 -30.71 14.78 8.82
N SER A 8 -30.57 16.09 9.09
CA SER A 8 -29.28 16.79 8.93
C SER A 8 -28.22 16.32 9.94
N SER A 9 -28.65 15.94 11.15
CA SER A 9 -27.77 15.45 12.21
C SER A 9 -27.30 14.01 11.93
N SER A 10 -28.22 13.16 11.45
CA SER A 10 -27.93 11.78 11.03
C SER A 10 -26.98 11.75 9.84
N PHE A 11 -27.21 12.61 8.83
CA PHE A 11 -26.32 12.70 7.66
C PHE A 11 -24.91 13.16 8.03
N ARG A 12 -24.78 14.21 8.85
CA ARG A 12 -23.47 14.69 9.34
C ARG A 12 -22.73 13.62 10.15
N ALA A 13 -23.44 12.84 10.95
CA ALA A 13 -22.84 11.73 11.70
C ALA A 13 -22.30 10.63 10.77
N VAL A 14 -23.05 10.25 9.73
CA VAL A 14 -22.61 9.28 8.72
C VAL A 14 -21.41 9.78 7.94
N VAL A 15 -21.44 11.04 7.47
CA VAL A 15 -20.31 11.66 6.76
C VAL A 15 -19.07 11.73 7.64
N ARG A 16 -19.20 12.14 8.90
CA ARG A 16 -18.08 12.20 9.85
C ARG A 16 -17.49 10.82 10.14
N ARG A 17 -18.32 9.78 10.21
CA ARG A 17 -17.88 8.38 10.41
C ARG A 17 -17.10 7.83 9.21
N ASN A 18 -17.48 8.27 8.00
CA ASN A 18 -16.92 7.76 6.74
C ASN A 18 -15.99 8.76 6.03
N SER A 19 -15.63 9.86 6.68
CA SER A 19 -14.88 10.97 6.07
C SER A 19 -13.55 10.52 5.45
N SER A 20 -12.83 9.62 6.12
CA SER A 20 -11.55 9.10 5.63
C SER A 20 -11.72 8.20 4.39
N THR A 21 -12.76 7.37 4.35
CA THR A 21 -13.09 6.56 3.17
C THR A 21 -13.53 7.43 2.00
N LEU A 22 -14.35 8.46 2.27
CA LEU A 22 -14.73 9.44 1.27
C LEU A 22 -13.51 10.18 0.73
N ALA A 23 -12.56 10.57 1.59
CA ALA A 23 -11.30 11.20 1.17
C ALA A 23 -10.46 10.26 0.30
N CYS A 24 -10.34 8.98 0.64
CA CYS A 24 -9.65 7.99 -0.20
C CYS A 24 -10.34 7.82 -1.55
N ALA A 25 -11.67 7.72 -1.58
CA ALA A 25 -12.44 7.61 -2.81
C ALA A 25 -12.30 8.86 -3.70
N VAL A 26 -12.40 10.06 -3.11
CA VAL A 26 -12.18 11.33 -3.81
C VAL A 26 -10.76 11.42 -4.37
N LEU A 27 -9.75 10.98 -3.61
CA LEU A 27 -8.37 10.95 -4.11
C LEU A 27 -8.24 10.01 -5.32
N VAL A 28 -8.76 8.79 -5.23
CA VAL A 28 -8.73 7.83 -6.36
C VAL A 28 -9.42 8.42 -7.58
N LEU A 29 -10.60 9.02 -7.40
CA LEU A 29 -11.34 9.67 -8.48
C LEU A 29 -10.55 10.85 -9.07
N ALA A 30 -9.96 11.70 -8.24
CA ALA A 30 -9.16 12.83 -8.70
C ALA A 30 -7.94 12.38 -9.51
N VAL A 31 -7.25 11.32 -9.08
CA VAL A 31 -6.12 10.74 -9.82
C VAL A 31 -6.57 10.16 -11.15
N VAL A 32 -7.66 9.39 -11.18
CA VAL A 32 -8.20 8.80 -12.41
C VAL A 32 -8.66 9.88 -13.38
N LEU A 33 -9.38 10.90 -12.91
CA LEU A 33 -9.85 12.01 -13.73
C LEU A 33 -8.68 12.85 -14.26
N GLY A 34 -7.71 13.20 -13.41
CA GLY A 34 -6.52 13.95 -13.82
C GLY A 34 -5.72 13.21 -14.89
N ALA A 35 -5.46 11.93 -14.67
CA ALA A 35 -4.78 11.09 -15.65
C ALA A 35 -5.57 10.90 -16.96
N ALA A 36 -6.90 10.85 -16.89
CA ALA A 36 -7.75 10.80 -18.08
C ALA A 36 -7.70 12.11 -18.89
N LEU A 37 -7.68 13.26 -18.21
CA LEU A 37 -7.51 14.57 -18.85
C LEU A 37 -6.13 14.71 -19.52
N GLU A 38 -5.08 14.24 -18.85
CA GLU A 38 -3.72 14.20 -19.40
C GLU A 38 -3.48 13.05 -20.39
N ARG A 39 -4.44 12.13 -20.53
CA ARG A 39 -4.33 10.89 -21.31
C ARG A 39 -3.11 10.04 -20.95
N SER A 40 -2.63 10.12 -19.70
CA SER A 40 -1.45 9.41 -19.22
C SER A 40 -1.83 8.26 -18.29
N LEU A 41 -1.93 7.06 -18.86
CA LEU A 41 -2.12 5.84 -18.07
C LEU A 41 -0.97 5.61 -17.07
N PRO A 42 0.32 5.77 -17.42
CA PRO A 42 1.40 5.62 -16.47
C PRO A 42 1.21 6.48 -15.21
N LEU A 43 0.84 7.76 -15.38
CA LEU A 43 0.63 8.66 -14.25
C LEU A 43 -0.43 8.13 -13.27
N ALA A 44 -1.59 7.68 -13.77
CA ALA A 44 -2.62 7.05 -12.93
C ALA A 44 -2.07 5.85 -12.15
N ILE A 45 -1.37 4.95 -12.84
CA ILE A 45 -0.88 3.71 -12.23
C ILE A 45 0.14 4.00 -11.13
N TYR A 46 1.10 4.91 -11.37
CA TYR A 46 2.09 5.28 -10.36
C TYR A 46 1.43 5.96 -9.15
N LEU A 47 0.52 6.91 -9.35
CA LEU A 47 -0.14 7.62 -8.24
C LEU A 47 -1.02 6.70 -7.40
N LEU A 48 -1.77 5.78 -8.02
CA LEU A 48 -2.62 4.82 -7.31
C LEU A 48 -1.79 3.74 -6.58
N SER A 49 -0.62 3.41 -7.10
CA SER A 49 0.22 2.33 -6.57
C SER A 49 0.83 2.62 -5.21
N PHE A 50 1.24 3.86 -4.94
CA PHE A 50 2.09 4.14 -3.78
C PHE A 50 1.40 4.76 -2.57
N TRP A 51 0.14 5.18 -2.71
CA TRP A 51 -0.56 5.90 -1.65
C TRP A 51 -0.64 5.13 -0.33
N HIS A 52 -0.82 3.81 -0.38
CA HIS A 52 -0.89 3.01 0.84
C HIS A 52 0.40 3.10 1.67
N TYR A 53 1.59 3.15 1.05
CA TYR A 53 2.85 3.33 1.79
C TYR A 53 2.92 4.67 2.53
N VAL A 54 2.34 5.73 1.94
CA VAL A 54 2.18 7.03 2.61
C VAL A 54 1.35 6.86 3.88
N LEU A 55 0.23 6.13 3.81
CA LEU A 55 -0.61 5.86 4.98
C LEU A 55 0.16 5.08 6.06
N TYR A 56 0.90 4.03 5.69
CA TYR A 56 1.72 3.27 6.64
C TYR A 56 2.77 4.16 7.32
N TRP A 57 3.49 4.97 6.53
CA TRP A 57 4.48 5.90 7.07
C TRP A 57 3.84 6.92 8.00
N LEU A 58 2.75 7.58 7.60
CA LEU A 58 2.04 8.56 8.43
C LEU A 58 1.53 7.94 9.74
N ALA A 59 0.98 6.73 9.68
CA ALA A 59 0.49 6.02 10.84
C ALA A 59 1.63 5.70 11.82
N PHE A 60 2.76 5.18 11.32
CA PHE A 60 3.92 4.89 12.16
C PHE A 60 4.56 6.17 12.73
N ALA A 61 4.76 7.17 11.87
CA ALA A 61 5.38 8.43 12.19
C ALA A 61 4.58 9.18 13.26
N PHE A 62 3.28 9.39 13.04
CA PHE A 62 2.47 10.29 13.86
C PHE A 62 1.57 9.56 14.85
N GLY A 63 1.04 8.38 14.51
CA GLY A 63 0.19 7.57 15.39
C GLY A 63 -1.10 8.25 15.84
N ARG A 64 -1.63 9.21 15.06
CA ARG A 64 -2.76 10.06 15.45
C ARG A 64 -4.13 9.59 14.93
N VAL A 65 -4.17 8.50 14.17
CA VAL A 65 -5.40 7.99 13.57
C VAL A 65 -5.91 6.80 14.37
N ALA A 66 -7.22 6.72 14.59
CA ALA A 66 -7.84 5.57 15.23
C ALA A 66 -7.49 4.28 14.46
N PHE A 67 -7.11 3.24 15.19
CA PHE A 67 -6.56 2.01 14.63
C PHE A 67 -7.45 1.36 13.57
N ASP A 68 -8.76 1.25 13.83
CA ASP A 68 -9.70 0.66 12.88
C ASP A 68 -9.88 1.49 11.60
N VAL A 69 -9.79 2.82 11.71
CA VAL A 69 -9.85 3.72 10.55
C VAL A 69 -8.61 3.51 9.69
N PHE A 70 -7.42 3.51 10.31
CA PHE A 70 -6.17 3.26 9.61
C PHE A 70 -6.19 1.90 8.90
N LYS A 71 -6.57 0.82 9.62
CA LYS A 71 -6.63 -0.54 9.08
C LYS A 71 -7.54 -0.60 7.85
N ARG A 72 -8.76 -0.06 7.93
CA ARG A 72 -9.71 -0.03 6.82
C ARG A 72 -9.13 0.69 5.60
N ASP A 73 -8.59 1.89 5.81
CA ASP A 73 -8.10 2.73 4.73
C ASP A 73 -6.82 2.14 4.10
N ALA A 74 -5.94 1.53 4.91
CA ALA A 74 -4.76 0.81 4.45
C ALA A 74 -5.11 -0.42 3.61
N VAL A 75 -6.11 -1.21 4.02
CA VAL A 75 -6.64 -2.33 3.21
C VAL A 75 -7.17 -1.80 1.88
N ALA A 76 -8.05 -0.79 1.91
CA ALA A 76 -8.66 -0.24 0.70
C ALA A 76 -7.62 0.27 -0.30
N MET A 77 -6.67 1.09 0.16
CA MET A 77 -5.65 1.68 -0.71
C MET A 77 -4.62 0.66 -1.19
N LYS A 78 -4.33 -0.38 -0.40
CA LYS A 78 -3.50 -1.50 -0.86
C LYS A 78 -4.21 -2.29 -1.95
N THR A 79 -5.51 -2.53 -1.82
CA THR A 79 -6.31 -3.20 -2.86
C THR A 79 -6.29 -2.41 -4.16
N VAL A 80 -6.46 -1.08 -4.10
CA VAL A 80 -6.37 -0.20 -5.28
C VAL A 80 -5.00 -0.28 -5.93
N SER A 81 -3.92 -0.23 -5.13
CA SER A 81 -2.55 -0.36 -5.61
C SER A 81 -2.29 -1.71 -6.32
N VAL A 82 -2.69 -2.82 -5.69
CA VAL A 82 -2.53 -4.16 -6.28
C VAL A 82 -3.37 -4.32 -7.54
N ALA A 83 -4.59 -3.76 -7.58
CA ALA A 83 -5.43 -3.77 -8.77
C ALA A 83 -4.81 -2.97 -9.92
N ALA A 84 -4.23 -1.80 -9.64
CA ALA A 84 -3.52 -1.00 -10.63
C ALA A 84 -2.31 -1.77 -11.21
N LEU A 85 -1.50 -2.39 -10.35
CA LEU A 85 -0.38 -3.22 -10.81
C LEU A 85 -0.85 -4.45 -11.63
N ALA A 86 -1.88 -5.15 -11.15
CA ALA A 86 -2.44 -6.30 -11.85
C ALA A 86 -2.97 -5.91 -13.24
N PHE A 87 -3.61 -4.74 -13.36
CA PHE A 87 -4.11 -4.21 -14.63
C PHE A 87 -2.99 -4.06 -15.66
N VAL A 88 -1.85 -3.46 -15.29
CA VAL A 88 -0.72 -3.29 -16.23
C VAL A 88 0.01 -4.60 -16.49
N TYR A 89 0.11 -5.50 -15.51
CA TYR A 89 0.71 -6.82 -15.71
C TYR A 89 -0.09 -7.69 -16.68
N LEU A 90 -1.42 -7.73 -16.54
CA LEU A 90 -2.30 -8.52 -17.40
C LEU A 90 -2.44 -7.97 -18.84
N ARG A 91 -1.95 -6.76 -19.10
CA ARG A 91 -1.86 -6.20 -20.45
C ARG A 91 -0.61 -6.66 -21.20
N ALA A 92 0.40 -7.15 -20.50
CA ALA A 92 1.55 -7.80 -21.12
C ALA A 92 1.20 -9.26 -21.47
N PRO A 93 1.86 -9.87 -22.48
CA PRO A 93 1.78 -11.31 -22.70
C PRO A 93 2.09 -12.08 -21.41
N ILE A 94 1.27 -13.08 -21.08
CA ILE A 94 1.42 -13.82 -19.83
C ILE A 94 2.65 -14.71 -19.90
N ASP A 95 3.54 -14.53 -18.92
CA ASP A 95 4.68 -15.40 -18.66
C ASP A 95 4.30 -16.37 -17.50
N PRO A 96 4.24 -17.69 -17.73
CA PRO A 96 3.86 -18.66 -16.72
C PRO A 96 4.81 -18.72 -15.52
N VAL A 97 6.11 -18.52 -15.75
CA VAL A 97 7.13 -18.52 -14.68
C VAL A 97 6.92 -17.30 -13.80
N SER A 98 6.80 -16.12 -14.42
CA SER A 98 6.46 -14.88 -13.71
C SER A 98 5.18 -15.02 -12.90
N LEU A 99 4.11 -15.56 -13.50
CA LEU A 99 2.82 -15.77 -12.83
C LEU A 99 2.92 -16.73 -11.64
N ALA A 100 3.69 -17.82 -11.77
CA ALA A 100 3.92 -18.76 -10.68
C ALA A 100 4.64 -18.10 -9.49
N VAL A 101 5.67 -17.28 -9.75
CA VAL A 101 6.38 -16.54 -8.69
C VAL A 101 5.45 -15.51 -8.04
N ILE A 102 4.67 -14.78 -8.83
CA ILE A 102 3.67 -13.81 -8.33
C ILE A 102 2.66 -14.50 -7.41
N ALA A 103 2.06 -15.60 -7.89
CA ALA A 103 1.08 -16.37 -7.13
C ALA A 103 1.69 -16.93 -5.84
N GLY A 104 2.92 -17.45 -5.88
CA GLY A 104 3.65 -17.92 -4.70
C GLY A 104 3.85 -16.83 -3.64
N GLY A 105 4.26 -15.63 -4.06
CA GLY A 105 4.41 -14.47 -3.19
C GLY A 105 3.08 -14.04 -2.55
N ILE A 106 2.00 -14.00 -3.33
CA ILE A 106 0.65 -13.68 -2.84
C ILE A 106 0.16 -14.74 -1.84
N LEU A 107 0.33 -16.03 -2.14
CA LEU A 107 -0.07 -17.11 -1.24
C LEU A 107 0.70 -17.05 0.08
N LEU A 108 2.00 -16.76 0.04
CA LEU A 108 2.81 -16.55 1.24
C LEU A 108 2.27 -15.37 2.08
N ASN A 109 1.90 -14.27 1.44
CA ASN A 109 1.28 -13.12 2.10
C ASN A 109 -0.06 -13.46 2.75
N VAL A 110 -0.95 -14.14 2.03
CA VAL A 110 -2.27 -14.55 2.55
C VAL A 110 -2.09 -15.49 3.74
N ARG A 111 -1.18 -16.47 3.64
CA ARG A 111 -0.93 -17.41 4.73
C ARG A 111 -0.31 -16.72 5.94
N ALA A 112 0.63 -15.80 5.75
CA ALA A 112 1.20 -14.99 6.82
C ALA A 112 0.12 -14.11 7.49
N ALA A 113 -0.70 -13.40 6.72
CA ALA A 113 -1.79 -12.58 7.26
C ALA A 113 -2.80 -13.44 8.04
N ALA A 114 -3.14 -14.64 7.57
CA ALA A 114 -4.01 -15.57 8.28
C ALA A 114 -3.38 -16.05 9.62
N ALA A 115 -2.08 -16.30 9.65
CA ALA A 115 -1.38 -16.74 10.87
C ALA A 115 -1.20 -15.62 11.90
N LEU A 116 -0.98 -14.38 11.41
CA LEU A 116 -0.76 -13.21 12.25
C LEU A 116 -2.09 -12.57 12.74
N GLY A 117 -3.13 -12.65 11.92
CA GLY A 117 -4.40 -11.94 12.09
C GLY A 117 -4.34 -10.50 11.56
N LEU A 118 -5.47 -10.00 11.07
CA LEU A 118 -5.56 -8.68 10.42
C LEU A 118 -5.05 -7.54 11.33
N ASP A 119 -5.39 -7.53 12.61
CA ASP A 119 -4.97 -6.41 13.47
C ASP A 119 -3.44 -6.31 13.59
N ARG A 120 -2.76 -7.44 13.70
CA ARG A 120 -1.30 -7.44 13.83
C ARG A 120 -0.59 -7.15 12.51
N THR A 121 -1.21 -7.47 11.36
CA THR A 121 -0.71 -7.11 10.03
C THR A 121 -0.60 -5.60 9.81
N TYR A 122 -1.49 -4.81 10.43
CA TYR A 122 -1.56 -3.36 10.22
C TYR A 122 -1.01 -2.56 11.40
N TYR A 123 0.20 -2.87 11.87
CA TYR A 123 0.83 -2.19 13.03
C TYR A 123 -0.03 -2.24 14.30
N GLY A 124 -0.72 -3.35 14.55
CA GLY A 124 -1.52 -3.51 15.76
C GLY A 124 -0.71 -3.31 17.04
N HIS A 125 0.58 -3.64 17.04
CA HIS A 125 1.46 -3.39 18.18
C HIS A 125 1.84 -1.91 18.32
N GLU A 126 2.26 -1.27 17.23
CA GLU A 126 2.81 0.09 17.24
C GLU A 126 1.73 1.16 17.27
N VAL A 127 0.62 0.94 16.55
CA VAL A 127 -0.47 1.92 16.38
C VAL A 127 -1.68 1.51 17.23
N GLY A 128 -1.99 0.21 17.31
CA GLY A 128 -3.13 -0.31 18.07
C GLY A 128 -2.86 -0.58 19.55
N GLY A 129 -1.60 -0.52 20.00
CA GLY A 129 -1.22 -0.82 21.39
C GLY A 129 -1.42 -2.28 21.80
N LEU A 130 -1.55 -3.20 20.84
CA LEU A 130 -1.68 -4.62 21.13
C LEU A 130 -0.40 -5.16 21.80
N PRO A 131 -0.52 -6.08 22.76
CA PRO A 131 0.64 -6.66 23.42
C PRO A 131 1.54 -7.39 22.41
N PRO A 132 2.86 -7.38 22.60
CA PRO A 132 3.79 -8.10 21.73
C PRO A 132 3.46 -9.59 21.78
N ARG A 133 3.44 -10.25 20.62
CA ARG A 133 3.17 -11.69 20.51
C ARG A 133 4.04 -12.27 19.41
N ARG A 134 4.77 -13.33 19.75
CA ARG A 134 5.51 -14.12 18.77
C ARG A 134 4.57 -15.16 18.15
N ILE A 135 4.48 -15.17 16.83
CA ILE A 135 3.76 -16.20 16.07
C ILE A 135 4.77 -17.25 15.64
N THR A 136 4.47 -18.52 15.91
CA THR A 136 5.34 -19.67 15.57
C THR A 136 4.70 -20.57 14.52
N ALA A 137 3.48 -20.29 14.07
CA ALA A 137 2.85 -21.01 12.98
C ALA A 137 3.47 -20.65 11.63
N PHE A 138 3.49 -21.58 10.68
CA PHE A 138 3.94 -21.31 9.32
C PHE A 138 3.15 -20.14 8.70
N PRO A 139 3.80 -19.19 8.00
CA PRO A 139 5.23 -19.15 7.63
C PRO A 139 6.18 -18.48 8.64
N TYR A 140 5.67 -17.97 9.78
CA TYR A 140 6.50 -17.33 10.81
C TYR A 140 7.43 -18.31 11.54
N SER A 141 7.21 -19.62 11.41
CA SER A 141 8.16 -20.65 11.85
C SER A 141 9.48 -20.64 11.09
N LEU A 142 9.50 -20.13 9.85
CA LEU A 142 10.68 -20.15 8.97
C LEU A 142 11.42 -18.81 8.91
N THR A 143 10.69 -17.71 9.03
CA THR A 143 11.23 -16.36 8.86
C THR A 143 10.40 -15.37 9.67
N SER A 144 11.04 -14.32 10.19
CA SER A 144 10.37 -13.29 10.98
C SER A 144 9.46 -12.38 10.14
N HIS A 145 9.73 -12.23 8.84
CA HIS A 145 9.03 -11.26 7.98
C HIS A 145 8.51 -11.90 6.67
N PRO A 146 7.67 -12.95 6.75
CA PRO A 146 7.19 -13.68 5.58
C PRO A 146 6.35 -12.82 4.64
N MET A 147 5.65 -11.79 5.17
CA MET A 147 4.89 -10.85 4.33
C MET A 147 5.79 -9.96 3.47
N ILE A 148 6.97 -9.57 3.97
CA ILE A 148 7.90 -8.77 3.17
C ILE A 148 8.49 -9.65 2.06
N LEU A 149 8.88 -10.89 2.39
CA LEU A 149 9.35 -11.85 1.39
C LEU A 149 8.28 -12.15 0.35
N GLY A 150 7.01 -12.31 0.75
CA GLY A 150 5.89 -12.52 -0.16
C GLY A 150 5.67 -11.34 -1.10
N ASN A 151 5.74 -10.10 -0.59
CA ASN A 151 5.70 -8.89 -1.42
C ASN A 151 6.90 -8.80 -2.38
N VAL A 152 8.13 -9.04 -1.90
CA VAL A 152 9.34 -9.02 -2.74
C VAL A 152 9.25 -10.07 -3.85
N ALA A 153 8.78 -11.29 -3.53
CA ALA A 153 8.54 -12.33 -4.51
C ALA A 153 7.43 -11.92 -5.50
N ALA A 154 6.32 -11.35 -5.02
CA ALA A 154 5.21 -10.95 -5.89
C ALA A 154 5.61 -9.83 -6.86
N PHE A 155 6.23 -8.76 -6.37
CA PHE A 155 6.68 -7.64 -7.20
C PHE A 155 7.92 -8.00 -8.03
N GLY A 156 8.83 -8.79 -7.49
CA GLY A 156 10.00 -9.30 -8.24
C GLY A 156 9.59 -10.28 -9.33
N GLY A 157 8.53 -11.06 -9.09
CA GLY A 157 7.93 -11.96 -10.07
C GLY A 157 7.50 -11.22 -11.34
N THR A 158 6.94 -10.01 -11.23
CA THR A 158 6.55 -9.24 -12.43
C THR A 158 7.75 -8.85 -13.30
N LEU A 159 8.96 -8.71 -12.73
CA LEU A 159 10.20 -8.40 -13.46
C LEU A 159 10.77 -9.59 -14.23
N ILE A 160 10.27 -10.81 -13.99
CA ILE A 160 10.62 -12.00 -14.78
C ILE A 160 10.03 -11.86 -16.19
N ASN A 161 8.80 -11.35 -16.29
CA ASN A 161 8.14 -11.09 -17.57
C ASN A 161 8.87 -9.97 -18.32
N GLY A 162 9.50 -10.32 -19.44
CA GLY A 162 10.27 -9.38 -20.26
C GLY A 162 9.46 -8.18 -20.73
N SER A 163 8.26 -8.42 -21.29
CA SER A 163 7.39 -7.36 -21.81
C SER A 163 6.89 -6.41 -20.72
N PHE A 164 6.59 -6.93 -19.52
CA PHE A 164 6.27 -6.08 -18.38
C PHE A 164 7.48 -5.24 -17.97
N ARG A 165 8.66 -5.88 -17.84
CA ARG A 165 9.90 -5.25 -17.37
C ARG A 165 10.32 -4.09 -18.27
N GLU A 166 10.18 -4.20 -19.59
CA GLU A 166 10.57 -3.14 -20.53
C GLU A 166 9.92 -1.78 -20.22
N GLN A 167 8.67 -1.78 -19.76
CA GLN A 167 7.89 -0.56 -19.56
C GLN A 167 7.67 -0.23 -18.08
N TRP A 168 7.52 -1.25 -17.24
CA TRP A 168 7.01 -1.10 -15.87
C TRP A 168 8.01 -1.55 -14.79
N TRP A 169 9.28 -1.79 -15.14
CA TRP A 169 10.28 -2.15 -14.13
C TRP A 169 10.41 -1.14 -12.97
N PRO A 170 10.33 0.20 -13.16
CA PRO A 170 10.49 1.12 -12.04
C PRO A 170 9.32 0.99 -11.06
N LEU A 171 8.11 0.73 -11.56
CA LEU A 171 6.93 0.49 -10.74
C LEU A 171 7.15 -0.69 -9.78
N ALA A 172 7.62 -1.84 -10.29
CA ALA A 172 7.88 -3.01 -9.48
C ALA A 172 9.04 -2.81 -8.49
N VAL A 173 10.15 -2.21 -8.95
CA VAL A 173 11.30 -1.91 -8.08
C VAL A 173 10.93 -0.96 -6.96
N LEU A 174 10.15 0.09 -7.22
CA LEU A 174 9.70 1.02 -6.20
C LEU A 174 8.82 0.32 -5.15
N HIS A 175 7.93 -0.60 -5.53
CA HIS A 175 7.19 -1.41 -4.55
C HIS A 175 8.14 -2.24 -3.68
N ILE A 176 9.15 -2.87 -4.26
CA ILE A 176 10.15 -3.65 -3.50
C ILE A 176 10.88 -2.74 -2.50
N VAL A 177 11.41 -1.61 -2.95
CA VAL A 177 12.14 -0.65 -2.10
C VAL A 177 11.28 -0.13 -0.96
N LEU A 178 10.02 0.24 -1.24
CA LEU A 178 9.11 0.72 -0.21
C LEU A 178 8.73 -0.38 0.79
N ASN A 179 8.59 -1.64 0.37
CA ASN A 179 8.40 -2.76 1.30
C ASN A 179 9.61 -2.96 2.22
N LEU A 180 10.83 -2.83 1.70
CA LEU A 180 12.03 -2.85 2.51
C LEU A 180 12.07 -1.65 3.49
N GLY A 181 11.55 -0.50 3.06
CA GLY A 181 11.33 0.65 3.94
C GLY A 181 10.34 0.35 5.08
N LEU A 182 9.23 -0.35 4.80
CA LEU A 182 8.29 -0.81 5.83
C LEU A 182 8.99 -1.73 6.84
N LEU A 183 9.81 -2.66 6.35
CA LEU A 183 10.62 -3.54 7.21
C LEU A 183 11.59 -2.73 8.07
N ALA A 184 12.27 -1.74 7.50
CA ALA A 184 13.17 -0.88 8.26
C ALA A 184 12.43 -0.12 9.37
N MET A 185 11.19 0.34 9.13
CA MET A 185 10.36 0.94 10.17
C MET A 185 9.98 -0.06 11.26
N GLU A 186 9.60 -1.29 10.89
CA GLU A 186 9.29 -2.38 11.82
C GLU A 186 10.49 -2.68 12.73
N LEU A 187 11.68 -2.84 12.15
CA LEU A 187 12.92 -3.11 12.88
C LEU A 187 13.36 -1.94 13.77
N ALA A 188 13.14 -0.70 13.33
CA ALA A 188 13.47 0.50 14.11
C ALA A 188 12.59 0.63 15.36
N GLY A 189 11.34 0.17 15.28
CA GLY A 189 10.37 0.18 16.36
C GLY A 189 9.94 1.57 16.85
N PRO A 190 9.07 1.65 17.88
CA PRO A 190 8.47 2.91 18.34
C PRO A 190 9.49 3.94 18.86
N ARG A 191 10.65 3.49 19.35
CA ARG A 191 11.69 4.35 19.96
C ARG A 191 12.35 5.29 18.94
N ARG A 192 12.33 4.95 17.64
CA ARG A 192 12.98 5.73 16.58
C ARG A 192 12.01 6.53 15.71
N ARG A 193 10.76 6.75 16.16
CA ARG A 193 9.72 7.49 15.41
C ARG A 193 10.17 8.87 14.93
N ARG A 194 10.99 9.60 15.71
CA ARG A 194 11.50 10.92 15.29
C ARG A 194 12.41 10.84 14.06
N THR A 195 13.30 9.85 14.02
CA THR A 195 14.18 9.62 12.86
C THR A 195 13.36 9.15 11.65
N VAL A 196 12.39 8.25 11.85
CA VAL A 196 11.50 7.76 10.78
C VAL A 196 10.60 8.87 10.23
N ARG A 197 10.17 9.84 11.05
CA ARG A 197 9.45 11.04 10.57
C ARG A 197 10.28 11.82 9.55
N ILE A 198 11.52 12.15 9.89
CA ILE A 198 12.36 12.99 9.04
C ILE A 198 12.86 12.20 7.82
N GLY A 199 13.44 11.03 8.05
CA GLY A 199 14.00 10.18 6.99
C GLY A 199 12.92 9.62 6.05
N GLY A 200 11.79 9.17 6.60
CA GLY A 200 10.70 8.63 5.78
C GLY A 200 10.03 9.70 4.91
N GLY A 201 9.95 10.95 5.38
CA GLY A 201 9.46 12.07 4.56
C GLY A 201 10.36 12.33 3.35
N LEU A 202 11.68 12.29 3.53
CA LEU A 202 12.65 12.44 2.44
C LEU A 202 12.58 11.28 1.44
N VAL A 203 12.55 10.03 1.92
CA VAL A 203 12.41 8.85 1.07
C VAL A 203 11.12 8.90 0.27
N LEU A 204 10.02 9.27 0.90
CA LEU A 204 8.73 9.37 0.22
C LEU A 204 8.74 10.48 -0.84
N ALA A 205 9.30 11.65 -0.54
CA ALA A 205 9.44 12.74 -1.51
C ALA A 205 10.28 12.31 -2.72
N LEU A 206 11.40 11.61 -2.50
CA LEU A 206 12.24 11.07 -3.58
C LEU A 206 11.51 10.01 -4.41
N VAL A 207 10.75 9.13 -3.78
CA VAL A 207 9.96 8.11 -4.47
C VAL A 207 8.84 8.72 -5.29
N LEU A 208 8.13 9.72 -4.76
CA LEU A 208 7.10 10.45 -5.51
C LEU A 208 7.70 11.23 -6.68
N ALA A 209 8.84 11.89 -6.48
CA ALA A 209 9.55 12.58 -7.56
C ALA A 209 10.01 11.58 -8.65
N GLY A 210 10.59 10.45 -8.26
CA GLY A 210 11.00 9.39 -9.19
C GLY A 210 9.82 8.76 -9.94
N ALA A 211 8.70 8.54 -9.25
CA ALA A 211 7.45 8.07 -9.86
C ALA A 211 6.89 9.06 -10.89
N LEU A 212 6.91 10.36 -10.58
CA LEU A 212 6.51 11.41 -11.51
C LEU A 212 7.43 11.47 -12.73
N LEU A 213 8.75 11.45 -12.52
CA LEU A 213 9.73 11.45 -13.62
C LEU A 213 9.58 10.22 -14.51
N ALA A 214 9.39 9.03 -13.93
CA ALA A 214 9.16 7.80 -14.68
C ALA A 214 7.84 7.82 -15.45
N ALA A 215 6.78 8.39 -14.86
CA ALA A 215 5.49 8.55 -15.54
C ALA A 215 5.59 9.51 -16.74
N VAL A 216 6.34 10.61 -16.61
CA VAL A 216 6.57 11.57 -17.69
C VAL A 216 7.45 10.96 -18.80
N ALA A 217 8.52 10.25 -18.44
CA ALA A 217 9.43 9.63 -19.40
C ALA A 217 8.76 8.48 -20.19
N GLY A 218 7.81 7.75 -19.60
CA GLY A 218 7.04 6.72 -20.28
C GLY A 218 5.88 7.24 -21.14
N SER A 219 5.64 8.55 -21.16
CA SER A 219 4.64 9.22 -22.01
C SER A 219 5.25 9.99 -23.19
N ALA A 220 6.57 9.99 -23.32
CA ALA A 220 7.32 10.52 -24.47
C ALA A 220 7.62 9.40 -25.48
#